data_AF-A0A6P8W1W2-F1
#
_entry.id   AF-A0A6P8W1W2-F1
#
_cell.length_a   1.000
_cell.length_b   1.000
_cell.length_c   1.000
_cell.angle_alpha   90.00
_cell.angle_beta   90.00
_cell.angle_gamma   90.00
#
_symmetry.space_group_name_H-M   'P 1'
#
loop_
_entity.id
_entity.type
_entity.pdbx_description
1 polymer ?
#
loop_
_entity_poly.entity_id
_entity_poly.type
_entity_poly.pdbx_seq_one_letter_code
_entity_poly.pdbx_strand_id
1 'polypeptide(L)'
;MCIRRFVILVFVLLLGLVNATPRTDSLWELRKLMRQQDEEQQQHDQRFNEDINSWTHDLDQMGINFVAFIEQCRPLGSHCSQRHVQRHLRFLRRSCNELRGRLDTLEIKYLGKISEEQLLMPTLRAVRLVLQQYDAELKVINAEAYKLVEQ
;
A
#
# COMPACT_ATOMS: atom_id res chain seq x y z
N MET A 1 18.06 -63.09 -15.48
CA MET A 1 16.77 -62.80 -16.14
C MET A 1 16.40 -61.31 -16.07
N CYS A 2 17.31 -60.37 -16.38
CA CYS A 2 17.04 -58.93 -16.19
C CYS A 2 16.92 -58.12 -17.51
N ILE A 3 17.36 -58.67 -18.64
CA ILE A 3 17.45 -57.92 -19.90
C ILE A 3 16.09 -57.85 -20.63
N ARG A 4 15.27 -58.90 -20.52
CA ARG A 4 13.99 -59.02 -21.25
C ARG A 4 12.90 -58.04 -20.75
N ARG A 5 12.97 -57.59 -19.49
CA ARG A 5 12.04 -56.59 -18.92
C ARG A 5 12.43 -55.15 -19.27
N PHE A 6 13.73 -54.88 -19.45
CA PHE A 6 14.21 -53.56 -19.84
C PHE A 6 13.81 -53.18 -21.27
N VAL A 7 13.88 -54.14 -22.20
CA VAL A 7 13.49 -53.91 -23.60
C VAL A 7 12.01 -53.54 -23.72
N ILE A 8 11.13 -54.17 -22.92
CA ILE A 8 9.68 -53.90 -22.95
C ILE A 8 9.38 -52.49 -22.40
N LEU A 9 10.05 -52.08 -21.32
CA LEU A 9 9.90 -50.73 -20.75
C LEU A 9 10.37 -49.64 -21.72
N VAL A 10 11.47 -49.86 -22.42
CA VAL A 10 11.97 -48.91 -23.43
C VAL A 10 11.03 -48.84 -24.64
N PHE A 11 10.45 -49.97 -25.06
CA PHE A 11 9.49 -50.00 -26.17
C PHE A 11 8.16 -49.29 -25.83
N VAL A 12 7.68 -49.43 -24.58
CA VAL A 12 6.48 -48.72 -24.09
C VAL A 12 6.74 -47.22 -23.94
N LEU A 13 7.94 -46.82 -23.51
CA LEU A 13 8.32 -45.40 -23.41
C LEU A 13 8.43 -44.74 -24.80
N LEU A 14 8.95 -45.48 -25.79
CA LEU A 14 9.07 -45.01 -27.18
C LEU A 14 7.71 -44.97 -27.90
N LEU A 15 6.81 -45.94 -27.65
CA LEU A 15 5.45 -45.92 -28.20
C LEU A 15 4.58 -44.81 -27.58
N GLY A 16 4.85 -44.38 -26.34
CA GLY A 16 4.18 -43.25 -25.69
C GLY A 16 4.56 -41.88 -26.26
N LEU A 17 5.72 -41.77 -26.90
CA LEU A 17 6.22 -40.51 -27.49
C LEU A 17 5.71 -40.27 -28.92
N VAL A 18 5.17 -41.29 -29.60
CA VAL A 18 4.75 -41.19 -31.01
C VAL A 18 3.32 -40.65 -31.18
N ASN A 19 2.50 -40.60 -30.11
CA ASN A 19 1.12 -40.12 -30.16
C ASN A 19 0.89 -38.71 -29.56
N ALA A 20 1.94 -37.91 -29.39
CA ALA A 20 1.80 -36.55 -28.89
C ALA A 20 2.09 -35.51 -30.00
N THR A 21 1.13 -35.33 -30.91
CA THR A 21 1.06 -34.15 -31.80
C THR A 21 -0.40 -33.66 -31.92
N PRO A 22 -0.67 -32.35 -31.95
CA PRO A 22 0.05 -31.23 -31.36
C PRO A 22 -0.79 -30.50 -30.29
N ARG A 23 -0.11 -30.12 -29.22
CA ARG A 23 -0.60 -29.35 -28.07
C ARG A 23 -0.76 -27.85 -28.42
N THR A 24 -1.28 -27.51 -29.60
CA THR A 24 -1.34 -26.12 -30.10
C THR A 24 -2.50 -25.33 -29.51
N ASP A 25 -3.68 -25.96 -29.37
CA ASP A 25 -4.85 -25.29 -28.80
C ASP A 25 -4.64 -24.98 -27.31
N SER A 26 -4.04 -25.92 -26.57
CA SER A 26 -3.74 -25.67 -25.15
C SER A 26 -2.66 -24.60 -24.93
N LEU A 27 -1.73 -24.40 -25.88
CA LEU A 27 -0.74 -23.31 -25.80
C LEU A 27 -1.38 -21.96 -26.13
N TRP A 28 -2.33 -21.95 -27.07
CA TRP A 28 -3.13 -20.76 -27.38
C TRP A 28 -4.05 -20.37 -26.22
N GLU A 29 -4.71 -21.35 -25.60
CA GLU A 29 -5.49 -21.14 -24.37
C GLU A 29 -4.61 -20.65 -23.21
N LEU A 30 -3.43 -21.24 -23.00
CA LEU A 30 -2.47 -20.75 -22.01
C LEU A 30 -2.04 -19.31 -22.28
N ARG A 31 -1.76 -18.97 -23.54
CA ARG A 31 -1.40 -17.59 -23.94
C ARG A 31 -2.56 -16.62 -23.76
N LYS A 32 -3.80 -17.07 -23.99
CA LYS A 32 -5.00 -16.28 -23.74
C LYS A 32 -5.20 -16.02 -22.24
N LEU A 33 -5.03 -17.05 -21.40
CA LEU A 33 -5.08 -16.93 -19.95
C LEU A 33 -3.98 -16.02 -19.40
N MET A 34 -2.75 -16.13 -19.91
CA MET A 34 -1.65 -15.22 -19.54
C MET A 34 -1.98 -13.77 -19.90
N ARG A 35 -2.54 -13.50 -21.09
CA ARG A 35 -2.97 -12.13 -21.45
C ARG A 35 -4.07 -11.60 -20.54
N GLN A 36 -5.06 -12.42 -20.20
CA GLN A 36 -6.12 -12.02 -19.29
C GLN A 36 -5.57 -11.70 -17.90
N GLN A 37 -4.64 -12.52 -17.40
CA GLN A 37 -3.96 -12.28 -16.14
C GLN A 37 -3.11 -11.01 -16.17
N ASP A 38 -2.39 -10.75 -17.27
CA ASP A 38 -1.60 -9.52 -17.44
C ASP A 38 -2.50 -8.27 -17.48
N GLU A 39 -3.65 -8.34 -18.17
CA GLU A 39 -4.63 -7.25 -18.25
C GLU A 39 -5.27 -6.97 -16.87
N GLU A 40 -5.65 -8.01 -16.13
CA GLU A 40 -6.17 -7.89 -14.75
C GLU A 40 -5.12 -7.29 -13.81
N GLN A 41 -3.87 -7.73 -13.92
CA GLN A 41 -2.75 -7.23 -13.13
C GLN A 41 -2.50 -5.74 -13.39
N GLN A 42 -2.49 -5.32 -14.67
CA GLN A 42 -2.37 -3.92 -15.04
C GLN A 42 -3.52 -3.08 -14.48
N GLN A 43 -4.74 -3.62 -14.48
CA GLN A 43 -5.89 -2.91 -13.92
C GLN A 43 -5.78 -2.76 -12.39
N HIS A 44 -5.25 -3.77 -11.70
CA HIS A 44 -4.97 -3.68 -10.27
C HIS A 44 -3.90 -2.63 -9.94
N ASP A 45 -2.81 -2.60 -10.70
CA ASP A 45 -1.72 -1.65 -10.52
C ASP A 45 -2.18 -0.20 -10.81
N GLN A 46 -3.03 0.01 -11.83
CA GLN A 46 -3.63 1.33 -12.11
C GLN A 46 -4.50 1.82 -10.96
N ARG A 47 -5.40 0.98 -10.44
CA ARG A 47 -6.27 1.34 -9.31
C ARG A 47 -5.48 1.59 -8.03
N PHE A 48 -4.42 0.80 -7.80
CA PHE A 48 -3.51 1.04 -6.69
C PHE A 48 -2.86 2.43 -6.81
N ASN A 49 -2.38 2.78 -7.99
CA ASN A 49 -1.77 4.09 -8.25
C ASN A 49 -2.75 5.24 -8.03
N GLU A 50 -4.00 5.12 -8.47
CA GLU A 50 -5.03 6.12 -8.20
C GLU A 50 -5.29 6.28 -6.71
N ASP A 51 -5.49 5.16 -6.00
CA ASP A 51 -5.78 5.14 -4.58
C ASP A 51 -4.62 5.72 -3.73
N ILE A 52 -3.38 5.34 -4.04
CA ILE A 52 -2.20 5.81 -3.31
C ILE A 52 -1.90 7.27 -3.60
N ASN A 53 -2.13 7.74 -4.84
CA ASN A 53 -1.97 9.14 -5.20
C ASN A 53 -3.00 10.02 -4.47
N SER A 54 -4.27 9.57 -4.39
CA SER A 54 -5.29 10.25 -3.59
C SER A 54 -4.89 10.31 -2.12
N TRP A 55 -4.46 9.19 -1.55
CA TRP A 55 -4.00 9.14 -0.17
C TRP A 55 -2.80 10.07 0.10
N THR A 56 -1.84 10.12 -0.83
CA THR A 56 -0.65 10.98 -0.73
C THR A 56 -1.02 12.45 -0.83
N HIS A 57 -1.96 12.80 -1.71
CA HIS A 57 -2.50 14.15 -1.81
C HIS A 57 -3.13 14.60 -0.48
N ASP A 58 -3.93 13.76 0.15
CA ASP A 58 -4.58 14.07 1.43
C ASP A 58 -3.55 14.25 2.56
N LEU A 59 -2.48 13.45 2.56
CA LEU A 59 -1.35 13.61 3.49
C LEU A 59 -0.63 14.96 3.30
N ASP A 60 -0.35 15.33 2.05
CA ASP A 60 0.30 16.61 1.73
C ASP A 60 -0.57 17.80 2.13
N GLN A 61 -1.87 17.76 1.81
CA GLN A 61 -2.82 18.78 2.24
C GLN A 61 -2.88 18.92 3.77
N MET A 62 -2.84 17.81 4.50
CA MET A 62 -2.76 17.85 5.97
C MET A 62 -1.47 18.56 6.45
N GLY A 63 -0.34 18.26 5.82
CA GLY A 63 0.95 18.92 6.10
C GLY A 63 0.91 20.42 5.86
N ILE A 64 0.41 20.84 4.69
CA ILE A 64 0.24 22.26 4.32
C ILE A 64 -0.64 22.99 5.34
N ASN A 65 -1.79 22.42 5.69
CA ASN A 65 -2.72 23.00 6.64
C ASN A 65 -2.07 23.18 8.03
N PHE A 66 -1.25 22.21 8.45
CA PHE A 66 -0.56 22.29 9.73
C PHE A 66 0.53 23.37 9.74
N VAL A 67 1.33 23.47 8.68
CA VAL A 67 2.35 24.53 8.55
C VAL A 67 1.69 25.90 8.55
N ALA A 68 0.62 26.09 7.77
CA ALA A 68 -0.13 27.35 7.73
C ALA A 68 -0.67 27.75 9.12
N PHE A 69 -1.16 26.77 9.89
CA PHE A 69 -1.60 27.00 11.26
C PHE A 69 -0.45 27.42 12.18
N ILE A 70 0.72 26.79 12.08
CA ILE A 70 1.90 27.18 12.85
C ILE A 70 2.34 28.60 12.48
N GLU A 71 2.40 28.93 11.19
CA GLU A 71 2.76 30.26 10.71
C GLU A 71 1.81 31.34 11.22
N GLN A 72 0.52 31.01 11.42
CA GLN A 72 -0.45 31.92 12.00
C GLN A 72 -0.26 32.11 13.51
N CYS A 73 0.09 31.06 14.26
CA CYS A 73 0.17 31.09 15.72
C CYS A 73 1.57 31.35 16.29
N ARG A 74 2.63 31.21 15.50
CA ARG A 74 4.02 31.42 15.93
C ARG A 74 4.42 32.88 16.18
N PRO A 75 3.94 33.88 15.42
CA PRO A 75 4.35 35.27 15.62
C PRO A 75 3.98 35.80 17.02
N LEU A 76 4.89 36.55 17.63
CA LEU A 76 4.64 37.28 18.88
C LEU A 76 3.48 38.27 18.68
N GLY A 77 2.52 38.27 19.59
CA GLY A 77 1.30 39.08 19.49
C GLY A 77 0.19 38.46 18.62
N SER A 78 0.36 37.24 18.13
CA SER A 78 -0.73 36.50 17.48
C SER A 78 -1.86 36.20 18.49
N HIS A 79 -3.12 36.34 18.06
CA HIS A 79 -4.29 36.05 18.89
C HIS A 79 -4.65 34.54 18.91
N CYS A 80 -3.65 33.66 18.95
CA CYS A 80 -3.93 32.23 19.04
C CYS A 80 -4.26 31.83 20.49
N SER A 81 -5.56 31.75 20.79
CA SER A 81 -6.02 31.26 22.09
C SER A 81 -5.73 29.76 22.30
N GLN A 82 -5.53 29.35 23.55
CA GLN A 82 -5.27 27.94 23.90
C GLN A 82 -6.35 27.00 23.37
N ARG A 83 -7.62 27.43 23.45
CA ARG A 83 -8.77 26.68 22.94
C ARG A 83 -8.72 26.50 21.42
N HIS A 84 -8.23 27.51 20.70
CA HIS A 84 -8.05 27.42 19.25
C HIS A 84 -6.95 26.40 18.90
N VAL A 85 -5.80 26.48 19.58
CA VAL A 85 -4.69 25.53 19.39
C VAL A 85 -5.11 24.09 19.69
N GLN A 86 -5.75 23.84 20.84
CA GLN A 86 -6.23 22.50 21.20
C GLN A 86 -7.30 21.95 20.25
N ARG A 87 -8.13 22.81 19.64
CA ARG A 87 -9.07 22.37 18.60
C ARG A 87 -8.32 21.94 17.35
N HIS A 88 -7.35 22.72 16.91
CA HIS A 88 -6.56 22.41 15.73
C HIS A 88 -5.74 21.11 15.93
N LEU A 89 -5.09 20.94 17.08
CA LEU A 89 -4.36 19.71 17.40
C LEU A 89 -5.27 18.47 17.42
N ARG A 90 -6.49 18.59 17.96
CA ARG A 90 -7.47 17.49 17.93
C ARG A 90 -7.94 17.16 16.51
N PHE A 91 -8.14 18.18 15.68
CA PHE A 91 -8.47 18.00 14.27
C PHE A 91 -7.33 17.27 13.54
N LEU A 92 -6.10 17.77 13.65
CA LEU A 92 -4.92 17.15 13.03
C LEU A 92 -4.75 15.69 13.47
N ARG A 93 -4.93 15.42 14.76
CA ARG A 93 -4.87 14.06 15.28
C ARG A 93 -5.94 13.15 14.67
N ARG A 94 -7.17 13.65 14.47
CA ARG A 94 -8.22 12.89 13.77
C ARG A 94 -7.82 12.59 12.33
N SER A 95 -7.29 13.59 11.61
CA SER A 95 -6.81 13.44 10.23
C SER A 95 -5.67 12.43 10.12
N CYS A 96 -4.68 12.46 11.02
CA CYS A 96 -3.60 11.46 11.07
C CYS A 96 -4.16 10.04 11.26
N ASN A 97 -5.13 9.86 12.16
CA ASN A 97 -5.74 8.55 12.41
C ASN A 97 -6.56 8.05 11.22
N GLU A 98 -7.25 8.95 10.52
CA GLU A 98 -8.01 8.64 9.30
C GLU A 98 -7.08 8.22 8.15
N LEU A 99 -6.01 8.99 7.90
CA LEU A 99 -4.98 8.66 6.90
C LEU A 99 -4.34 7.31 7.20
N ARG A 100 -4.04 7.04 8.47
CA ARG A 100 -3.50 5.74 8.90
C ARG A 100 -4.47 4.60 8.62
N GLY A 101 -5.74 4.75 8.96
CA GLY A 101 -6.77 3.72 8.69
C GLY A 101 -6.99 3.47 7.20
N ARG A 102 -6.94 4.53 6.38
CA ARG A 102 -6.98 4.39 4.91
C ARG A 102 -5.76 3.65 4.39
N LEU A 103 -4.57 3.92 4.92
CA LEU A 103 -3.34 3.22 4.56
C LEU A 103 -3.40 1.73 4.91
N ASP A 104 -3.93 1.37 6.08
CA ASP A 104 -4.17 -0.04 6.47
C ASP A 104 -5.17 -0.72 5.52
N THR A 105 -6.21 0.00 5.11
CA THR A 105 -7.18 -0.51 4.14
C THR A 105 -6.55 -0.74 2.78
N LEU A 106 -5.64 0.13 2.32
CA LEU A 106 -4.90 -0.03 1.08
C LEU A 106 -3.95 -1.23 1.15
N GLU A 107 -3.23 -1.40 2.27
CA GLU A 107 -2.35 -2.56 2.49
C GLU A 107 -3.16 -3.86 2.33
N ILE A 108 -4.30 -3.98 3.01
CA ILE A 108 -5.15 -5.18 2.94
C ILE A 108 -5.78 -5.36 1.54
N LYS A 109 -6.22 -4.27 0.91
CA LYS A 109 -6.91 -4.32 -0.39
C LYS A 109 -6.01 -4.87 -1.49
N TYR A 110 -4.72 -4.53 -1.47
CA TYR A 110 -3.76 -4.81 -2.55
C TYR A 110 -2.69 -5.87 -2.22
N LEU A 111 -2.65 -6.39 -0.99
CA LEU A 111 -1.80 -7.54 -0.63
C LEU A 111 -2.02 -8.72 -1.60
N GLY A 112 -0.95 -9.21 -2.22
CA GLY A 112 -0.97 -10.32 -3.18
C GLY A 112 -1.55 -9.98 -4.56
N LYS A 113 -1.90 -8.71 -4.83
CA LYS A 113 -2.62 -8.31 -6.05
C LYS A 113 -1.87 -7.32 -6.92
N ILE A 114 -0.78 -6.74 -6.44
CA ILE A 114 0.03 -5.77 -7.18
C ILE A 114 1.39 -6.36 -7.53
N SER A 115 1.93 -5.95 -8.66
CA SER A 115 3.17 -6.53 -9.21
C SER A 115 4.39 -6.15 -8.37
N GLU A 116 4.40 -4.91 -7.85
CA GLU A 116 5.49 -4.33 -7.07
C GLU A 116 5.27 -4.43 -5.55
N GLU A 117 4.50 -5.41 -5.08
CA GLU A 117 4.18 -5.59 -3.66
C GLU A 117 5.42 -5.56 -2.75
N GLN A 118 6.47 -6.28 -3.16
CA GLN A 118 7.70 -6.42 -2.37
C GLN A 118 8.45 -5.09 -2.19
N LEU A 119 8.25 -4.14 -3.10
CA LEU A 119 8.86 -2.80 -3.05
C LEU A 119 7.98 -1.82 -2.27
N LEU A 120 6.67 -1.86 -2.52
CA LEU A 120 5.72 -0.85 -2.03
C LEU A 120 5.27 -1.13 -0.60
N MET A 121 5.02 -2.38 -0.23
CA MET A 121 4.50 -2.72 1.09
C MET A 121 5.42 -2.35 2.26
N PRO A 122 6.76 -2.53 2.17
CA PRO A 122 7.67 -2.03 3.20
C PRO A 122 7.55 -0.51 3.39
N THR A 123 7.40 0.23 2.31
CA THR A 123 7.27 1.69 2.33
C THR A 123 5.96 2.11 3.00
N LEU A 124 4.83 1.49 2.62
CA LEU A 124 3.53 1.76 3.26
C LEU A 124 3.57 1.48 4.77
N ARG A 125 4.23 0.38 5.18
CA ARG A 125 4.42 0.06 6.60
C ARG A 125 5.28 1.08 7.33
N ALA A 126 6.38 1.53 6.72
CA ALA A 126 7.23 2.57 7.32
C ALA A 126 6.44 3.87 7.52
N VAL A 127 5.68 4.29 6.52
CA VAL A 127 4.85 5.49 6.58
C VAL A 127 3.76 5.37 7.66
N ARG A 128 3.16 4.20 7.82
CA ARG A 128 2.23 3.93 8.93
C ARG A 128 2.88 4.14 10.30
N LEU A 129 4.13 3.70 10.48
CA LEU A 129 4.86 3.89 11.74
C LEU A 129 5.11 5.37 12.02
N VAL A 130 5.46 6.14 10.99
CA VAL A 130 5.63 7.60 11.11
C VAL A 130 4.32 8.28 11.52
N LEU A 131 3.19 7.92 10.90
CA LEU A 131 1.88 8.46 11.29
C LEU A 131 1.52 8.12 12.75
N GLN A 132 1.90 6.93 13.22
CA GLN A 132 1.72 6.53 14.62
C GLN A 132 2.60 7.36 15.57
N GLN A 133 3.84 7.66 15.18
CA GLN A 133 4.72 8.54 15.94
C GLN A 133 4.13 9.96 16.03
N TYR A 134 3.61 10.50 14.93
CA TYR A 134 2.93 11.79 14.95
C TYR A 134 1.69 11.82 15.84
N ASP A 135 0.84 10.78 15.84
CA ASP A 135 -0.29 10.72 16.79
C ASP A 135 0.20 10.72 18.25
N ALA A 136 1.31 10.06 18.55
CA ALA A 136 1.91 10.04 19.88
C ALA A 136 2.45 11.43 20.29
N GLU A 137 3.17 12.10 19.40
CA GLU A 137 3.68 13.46 19.66
C GLU A 137 2.54 14.47 19.81
N LEU A 138 1.52 14.41 18.95
CA LEU A 138 0.36 15.29 19.03
C LEU A 138 -0.42 15.11 20.33
N LYS A 139 -0.46 13.90 20.91
CA LYS A 139 -1.03 13.69 22.24
C LYS A 139 -0.26 14.44 23.32
N VAL A 140 1.07 14.38 23.28
CA VAL A 140 1.95 15.10 24.23
C VAL A 140 1.75 16.60 24.06
N ILE A 141 1.85 17.12 22.84
CA ILE A 141 1.67 18.54 22.54
C ILE A 141 0.29 19.03 22.99
N ASN A 142 -0.78 18.25 22.73
CA ASN A 142 -2.12 18.64 23.15
C ASN A 142 -2.29 18.65 24.69
N ALA A 143 -1.61 17.76 25.41
CA ALA A 143 -1.57 17.77 26.87
C ALA A 143 -0.80 18.98 27.41
N GLU A 144 0.23 19.42 26.69
CA GLU A 144 1.08 20.56 27.07
C GLU A 144 0.68 21.89 26.42
N ALA A 145 -0.40 21.93 25.63
CA ALA A 145 -0.81 23.09 24.84
C ALA A 145 -1.08 24.34 25.69
N TYR A 146 -1.35 24.18 26.98
CA TYR A 146 -1.47 25.31 27.92
C TYR A 146 -0.13 26.06 28.11
N LYS A 147 1.01 25.35 28.10
CA LYS A 147 2.35 25.92 28.23
C LYS A 147 2.82 26.66 26.97
N LEU A 148 2.24 26.32 25.82
CA LEU A 148 2.64 26.84 24.50
C LEU A 148 1.95 28.15 24.12
N VAL A 149 0.89 28.54 24.82
CA VAL A 149 0.05 29.70 24.47
C VAL A 149 0.16 30.85 25.48
N GLU A 150 0.69 30.60 26.68
CA GLU A 150 0.96 31.64 27.69
C GLU A 150 2.31 32.36 27.49
N GLN A 151 2.94 32.26 26.31
CA GLN A 151 4.22 32.92 25.98
C GLN A 151 4.05 34.29 25.34
#